data_AF-A0A0S4XG65-F1
#
_entry.id   AF-A0A0S4XG65-F1
#
_cell.length_a   1.000
_cell.length_b   1.000
_cell.length_c   1.000
_cell.angle_alpha   90.00
_cell.angle_beta   90.00
_cell.angle_gamma   90.00
#
_symmetry.space_group_name_H-M   'P 1'
#
loop_
_entity.id
_entity.type
_entity.pdbx_description
1 polymer ?
#
loop_
_entity_poly.entity_id
_entity_poly.type
_entity_poly.pdbx_seq_one_letter_code
_entity_poly.pdbx_strand_id
1 'polypeptide(L)'
;MLTLPYSAIEAVDPQVQCDLLVFDWWVQNQDRTLTEKGGNPNLLWDVRARSVTVIDFNLAFDIDFNVAAFVFGHAFCSQFNRAFGDWVARQEYHRRLDQAAMILDGVFDSMPDDWLWLGPDVPTTFGRDDVEATLGRRADQDFWAILK
;
A
#
# COMPACT_ATOMS: atom_id res chain seq x y z
N MET A 1 -13.76 -8.29 15.46
CA MET A 1 -12.71 -8.44 14.43
C MET A 1 -11.42 -8.85 15.10
N LEU A 2 -10.56 -9.55 14.37
CA LEU A 2 -9.25 -10.04 14.84
C LEU A 2 -8.23 -9.80 13.73
N THR A 3 -6.94 -9.67 14.05
CA THR A 3 -5.90 -9.55 13.03
C THR A 3 -5.99 -10.71 12.03
N LEU A 4 -5.97 -10.41 10.73
CA LEU A 4 -6.12 -11.39 9.65
C LEU A 4 -5.12 -12.55 9.84
N PRO A 5 -5.58 -13.79 10.09
CA PRO A 5 -4.68 -14.93 10.18
C PRO A 5 -4.28 -15.41 8.79
N TYR A 6 -3.10 -16.02 8.66
CA TYR A 6 -2.59 -16.57 7.40
C TYR A 6 -3.59 -17.51 6.72
N SER A 7 -4.27 -18.35 7.50
CA SER A 7 -5.29 -19.30 7.00
C SER A 7 -6.55 -18.66 6.42
N ALA A 8 -6.76 -17.36 6.64
CA ALA A 8 -7.91 -16.62 6.11
C ALA A 8 -7.57 -15.78 4.88
N ILE A 9 -6.31 -15.75 4.41
CA ILE A 9 -5.91 -14.97 3.23
C ILE A 9 -6.79 -15.33 2.02
N GLU A 10 -6.99 -16.62 1.74
CA GLU A 10 -7.81 -17.08 0.62
C GLU A 10 -9.30 -16.75 0.77
N ALA A 11 -9.76 -16.42 1.99
CA ALA A 11 -11.13 -16.04 2.23
C ALA A 11 -11.41 -14.56 1.90
N VAL A 12 -10.36 -13.74 1.78
CA VAL A 12 -10.45 -12.33 1.37
C VAL A 12 -10.74 -12.26 -0.12
N ASP A 13 -11.66 -11.38 -0.53
CA ASP A 13 -11.99 -11.18 -1.94
C ASP A 13 -10.72 -10.92 -2.78
N PRO A 14 -10.47 -11.68 -3.86
CA PRO A 14 -9.25 -11.53 -4.67
C PRO A 14 -9.05 -10.12 -5.22
N GLN A 15 -10.12 -9.39 -5.54
CA GLN A 15 -10.02 -8.02 -6.01
C GLN A 15 -9.54 -7.10 -4.89
N VAL A 16 -10.00 -7.30 -3.65
CA VAL A 16 -9.51 -6.56 -2.48
C VAL A 16 -8.03 -6.87 -2.23
N GLN A 17 -7.61 -8.13 -2.40
CA GLN A 17 -6.20 -8.51 -2.28
C GLN A 17 -5.32 -7.77 -3.31
N CYS A 18 -5.75 -7.72 -4.59
CA CYS A 18 -5.06 -6.98 -5.64
C CYS A 18 -5.05 -5.47 -5.36
N ASP A 19 -6.17 -4.90 -4.94
CA ASP A 19 -6.31 -3.48 -4.63
C ASP A 19 -5.33 -3.05 -3.54
N LEU A 20 -5.23 -3.85 -2.45
CA LEU A 20 -4.29 -3.58 -1.37
C LEU A 20 -2.84 -3.76 -1.82
N LEU A 21 -2.54 -4.83 -2.55
CA LEU A 21 -1.20 -5.06 -3.09
C LEU A 21 -0.71 -3.89 -3.97
N VAL A 22 -1.55 -3.40 -4.88
CA VAL A 22 -1.20 -2.26 -5.75
C VAL A 22 -1.11 -0.97 -4.96
N PHE A 23 -2.02 -0.75 -4.00
CA PHE A 23 -1.98 0.43 -3.15
C PHE A 23 -0.70 0.48 -2.30
N ASP A 24 -0.37 -0.59 -1.59
CA ASP A 24 0.83 -0.65 -0.74
C ASP A 24 2.11 -0.59 -1.56
N TRP A 25 2.12 -1.14 -2.79
CA TRP A 25 3.22 -0.92 -3.74
C TRP A 25 3.34 0.55 -4.14
N TRP A 26 2.23 1.22 -4.42
CA TRP A 26 2.20 2.61 -4.86
C TRP A 26 2.74 3.55 -3.79
N VAL A 27 2.24 3.42 -2.56
CA VAL A 27 2.64 4.26 -1.42
C VAL A 27 3.90 3.76 -0.71
N GLN A 28 4.56 2.72 -1.21
CA GLN A 28 5.75 2.11 -0.57
C GLN A 28 5.50 1.69 0.89
N ASN A 29 4.37 1.04 1.16
CA ASN A 29 4.09 0.47 2.47
C ASN A 29 4.58 -0.98 2.53
N GLN A 30 5.75 -1.19 3.15
CA GLN A 30 6.31 -2.53 3.32
C GLN A 30 5.87 -3.24 4.60
N ASP A 31 5.09 -2.61 5.48
CA ASP A 31 4.70 -3.19 6.76
C ASP A 31 3.48 -4.12 6.66
N ARG A 32 2.83 -4.26 5.51
CA ARG A 32 1.73 -5.24 5.31
C ARG A 32 2.26 -6.65 5.06
N THR A 33 2.85 -7.26 6.07
CA THR A 33 3.52 -8.56 5.95
C THR A 33 2.70 -9.71 6.51
N LEU A 34 2.59 -10.82 5.79
CA LEU A 34 2.00 -12.05 6.34
C LEU A 34 2.46 -13.27 5.54
N THR A 35 3.23 -14.13 6.19
CA THR A 35 3.68 -15.40 5.63
C THR A 35 3.22 -16.56 6.51
N GLU A 36 3.50 -17.79 6.10
CA GLU A 36 3.29 -19.00 6.92
C GLU A 36 4.04 -18.93 8.28
N LYS A 37 5.10 -18.13 8.37
CA LYS A 37 5.89 -17.91 9.60
C LYS A 37 5.33 -16.80 10.48
N GLY A 38 4.21 -16.18 10.08
CA GLY A 38 3.67 -14.98 10.70
C GLY A 38 4.06 -13.70 9.95
N GLY A 39 3.77 -12.56 10.58
CA GLY A 39 3.99 -11.22 10.05
C GLY A 39 3.09 -10.21 10.75
N ASN A 40 3.14 -8.97 10.29
CA ASN A 40 2.24 -7.91 10.71
C ASN A 40 1.32 -7.52 9.54
N PRO A 41 0.11 -8.09 9.40
CA PRO A 41 -0.69 -7.75 8.23
C PRO A 41 -1.31 -6.34 8.32
N ASN A 42 -1.43 -5.75 9.51
CA ASN A 42 -2.22 -4.52 9.71
C ASN A 42 -3.62 -4.59 9.04
N LEU A 43 -4.23 -5.77 9.10
CA LEU A 43 -5.56 -6.06 8.57
C LEU A 43 -6.40 -6.69 9.67
N LEU A 44 -7.61 -6.18 9.86
CA LEU A 44 -8.60 -6.76 10.75
C LEU A 44 -9.61 -7.56 9.94
N TRP A 45 -9.81 -8.83 10.30
CA TRP A 45 -10.72 -9.76 9.67
C TRP A 45 -12.06 -9.82 10.39
N ASP A 46 -13.14 -9.65 9.63
CA ASP A 46 -14.49 -10.01 10.04
C ASP A 46 -14.88 -11.37 9.47
N VAL A 47 -14.93 -12.37 10.34
CA VAL A 47 -15.27 -13.74 9.98
C VAL A 47 -16.70 -13.86 9.42
N ARG A 48 -17.65 -13.06 9.92
CA ARG A 48 -19.06 -13.14 9.52
C ARG A 48 -19.30 -12.46 8.18
N ALA A 49 -18.75 -11.25 8.03
CA ALA A 49 -18.89 -10.47 6.80
C ALA A 49 -17.94 -10.92 5.69
N ARG A 50 -16.91 -11.72 6.03
CA ARG A 50 -15.82 -12.11 5.14
C ARG A 50 -15.13 -10.90 4.51
N SER A 51 -14.89 -9.88 5.32
CA SER A 51 -14.31 -8.61 4.89
C SER A 51 -13.08 -8.25 5.72
N VAL A 52 -12.14 -7.55 5.08
CA VAL A 52 -10.98 -6.96 5.75
C VAL A 52 -11.20 -5.48 5.99
N THR A 53 -10.78 -5.01 7.16
CA THR A 53 -10.61 -3.59 7.46
C THR A 53 -9.12 -3.31 7.53
N VAL A 54 -8.66 -2.33 6.76
CA VAL A 54 -7.26 -1.93 6.70
C VAL A 54 -6.98 -0.92 7.78
N ILE A 55 -5.88 -1.12 8.50
CA ILE A 55 -5.43 -0.20 9.53
C ILE A 55 -3.94 0.09 9.34
N ASP A 56 -3.46 1.05 10.11
CA ASP A 56 -2.04 1.36 10.33
C ASP A 56 -1.22 1.58 9.05
N PHE A 57 -1.19 2.83 8.60
CA PHE A 57 -0.42 3.30 7.44
C PHE A 57 0.76 4.19 7.85
N ASN A 58 1.16 4.15 9.12
CA ASN A 58 2.22 5.01 9.66
C ASN A 58 3.61 4.78 9.04
N LEU A 59 3.84 3.60 8.43
CA LEU A 59 5.07 3.22 7.73
C LEU A 59 4.90 3.20 6.19
N ALA A 60 3.87 3.87 5.67
CA ALA A 60 3.84 4.20 4.25
C ALA A 60 4.89 5.28 3.93
N PHE A 61 5.24 5.40 2.64
CA PHE A 61 6.28 6.31 2.14
C PHE A 61 7.68 6.01 2.70
N ASP A 62 7.99 4.72 2.87
CA ASP A 62 9.26 4.29 3.44
C ASP A 62 10.44 4.58 2.49
N ILE A 63 11.39 5.40 2.95
CA ILE A 63 12.60 5.75 2.20
C ILE A 63 13.56 4.57 2.03
N ASP A 64 13.49 3.59 2.93
CA ASP A 64 14.30 2.37 2.95
C ASP A 64 13.52 1.18 2.34
N PHE A 65 12.51 1.47 1.51
CA PHE A 65 11.64 0.48 0.91
C PHE A 65 12.43 -0.58 0.12
N ASN A 66 12.27 -1.85 0.52
CA ASN A 66 12.95 -2.97 -0.09
C ASN A 66 12.01 -3.76 -0.99
N VAL A 67 12.19 -3.63 -2.31
CA VAL A 67 11.34 -4.28 -3.33
C VAL A 67 11.29 -5.80 -3.15
N ALA A 68 12.42 -6.45 -2.86
CA ALA A 68 12.43 -7.90 -2.68
C ALA A 68 11.67 -8.32 -1.42
N ALA A 69 11.89 -7.63 -0.30
CA ALA A 69 11.17 -7.88 0.95
C ALA A 69 9.66 -7.70 0.77
N PHE A 70 9.24 -6.65 0.06
CA PHE A 70 7.84 -6.42 -0.29
C PHE A 70 7.27 -7.55 -1.15
N VAL A 71 7.95 -7.91 -2.25
CA VAL A 71 7.47 -8.93 -3.19
C VAL A 71 7.26 -10.29 -2.52
N PHE A 72 8.15 -10.69 -1.60
CA PHE A 72 8.05 -12.00 -0.96
C PHE A 72 7.29 -11.99 0.37
N GLY A 73 7.27 -10.86 1.07
CA GLY A 73 6.71 -10.74 2.42
C GLY A 73 5.28 -10.21 2.48
N HIS A 74 4.82 -9.52 1.43
CA HIS A 74 3.49 -8.89 1.44
C HIS A 74 2.37 -9.94 1.62
N ALA A 75 1.37 -9.61 2.44
CA ALA A 75 0.28 -10.53 2.79
C ALA A 75 -0.49 -11.11 1.59
N PHE A 76 -0.48 -10.39 0.46
CA PHE A 76 -1.13 -10.78 -0.79
C PHE A 76 -0.15 -10.96 -1.95
N CYS A 77 1.10 -11.36 -1.67
CA CYS A 77 2.12 -11.56 -2.71
C CYS A 77 1.71 -12.56 -3.81
N SER A 78 0.84 -13.53 -3.51
CA SER A 78 0.29 -14.46 -4.52
C SER A 78 -0.47 -13.76 -5.65
N GLN A 79 -0.91 -12.51 -5.46
CA GLN A 79 -1.65 -11.73 -6.44
C GLN A 79 -0.79 -10.93 -7.41
N PHE A 80 0.56 -10.93 -7.30
CA PHE A 80 1.40 -10.14 -8.21
C PHE A 80 1.12 -10.46 -9.68
N ASN A 81 1.04 -11.73 -10.06
CA ASN A 81 0.75 -12.11 -11.44
C ASN A 81 -0.62 -11.60 -11.91
N ARG A 82 -1.61 -11.55 -11.03
CA ARG A 82 -2.96 -11.07 -11.36
C ARG A 82 -2.99 -9.54 -11.47
N ALA A 83 -2.47 -8.84 -10.47
CA ALA A 83 -2.52 -7.38 -10.41
C ALA A 83 -1.55 -6.71 -11.40
N PHE A 84 -0.37 -7.31 -11.61
CA PHE A 84 0.68 -6.76 -12.45
C PHE A 84 0.81 -7.48 -13.78
N GLY A 85 0.22 -8.65 -14.04
CA GLY A 85 0.36 -9.35 -15.33
C GLY A 85 -0.68 -8.97 -16.39
N ASP A 86 -1.84 -8.44 -15.97
CA ASP A 86 -2.97 -8.12 -16.87
C ASP A 86 -2.96 -6.64 -17.30
N TRP A 87 -2.81 -6.40 -18.60
CA TRP A 87 -2.80 -5.06 -19.18
C TRP A 87 -4.09 -4.27 -18.95
N VAL A 88 -5.25 -4.95 -18.91
CA VAL A 88 -6.54 -4.30 -18.64
C VAL A 88 -6.62 -3.86 -17.18
N ALA A 89 -6.20 -4.73 -16.26
CA ALA A 89 -6.13 -4.40 -14.83
C ALA A 89 -5.19 -3.22 -14.56
N ARG A 90 -4.01 -3.21 -15.20
CA ARG A 90 -3.04 -2.09 -15.10
C ARG A 90 -3.65 -0.76 -15.53
N GLN A 91 -4.40 -0.73 -16.63
CA GLN A 91 -5.05 0.49 -17.12
C GLN A 91 -6.06 1.03 -16.10
N GLU A 92 -6.87 0.14 -15.52
CA GLU A 92 -7.85 0.52 -14.50
C GLU A 92 -7.17 1.03 -13.23
N TYR A 93 -6.10 0.40 -12.77
CA TYR A 93 -5.32 0.90 -11.64
C TYR A 93 -4.70 2.26 -11.95
N HIS A 94 -4.04 2.44 -13.10
CA HIS A 94 -3.52 3.76 -13.52
C HIS A 94 -4.57 4.85 -13.38
N ARG A 95 -5.77 4.62 -13.92
CA ARG A 95 -6.89 5.56 -13.85
C ARG A 95 -7.25 5.90 -12.39
N ARG A 96 -7.35 4.89 -11.51
CA ARG A 96 -7.65 5.08 -10.08
C ARG A 96 -6.55 5.85 -9.36
N LEU A 97 -5.28 5.49 -9.60
CA LEU A 97 -4.11 6.13 -8.98
C LEU A 97 -3.98 7.59 -9.43
N ASP A 98 -4.19 7.88 -10.72
CA ASP A 98 -4.18 9.25 -11.24
C ASP A 98 -5.30 10.10 -10.63
N GLN A 99 -6.53 9.57 -10.57
CA GLN A 99 -7.63 10.26 -9.92
C GLN A 99 -7.36 10.57 -8.44
N ALA A 100 -6.74 9.63 -7.71
CA ALA A 100 -6.35 9.86 -6.32
C ALA A 100 -5.21 10.88 -6.20
N ALA A 101 -4.25 10.90 -7.13
CA ALA A 101 -3.17 11.90 -7.12
C ALA A 101 -3.67 13.32 -7.41
N MET A 102 -4.76 13.49 -8.16
CA MET A 102 -5.32 14.81 -8.47
C MET A 102 -5.84 15.59 -7.25
N ILE A 103 -6.13 14.91 -6.14
CA ILE A 103 -6.61 15.57 -4.92
C ILE A 103 -5.49 15.85 -3.91
N LEU A 104 -4.24 15.47 -4.22
CA LEU A 104 -3.13 15.50 -3.27
C LEU A 104 -2.85 16.91 -2.73
N ASP A 105 -2.87 17.91 -3.60
CA ASP A 105 -2.71 19.32 -3.20
C ASP A 105 -3.74 19.72 -2.14
N GLY A 106 -5.01 19.39 -2.37
CA GLY A 106 -6.08 19.67 -1.43
C GLY A 106 -5.98 18.88 -0.12
N VAL A 107 -5.40 17.67 -0.16
CA VAL A 107 -5.10 16.89 1.05
C VAL A 107 -4.05 17.61 1.89
N PHE A 108 -2.92 18.02 1.28
CA PHE A 108 -1.87 18.78 1.98
C PHE A 108 -2.38 20.11 2.53
N ASP A 109 -3.18 20.85 1.75
CA ASP A 109 -3.75 22.13 2.17
C ASP A 109 -4.74 21.98 3.35
N SER A 110 -5.36 20.81 3.49
CA SER A 110 -6.29 20.49 4.59
C SER A 110 -5.62 19.86 5.81
N MET A 111 -4.34 19.48 5.69
CA MET A 111 -3.63 18.76 6.73
C MET A 111 -3.25 19.71 7.88
N PRO A 112 -3.44 19.33 9.15
CA PRO A 112 -2.98 20.15 10.27
C PRO A 112 -1.46 20.32 10.23
N ASP A 113 -0.98 21.55 10.40
CA ASP A 113 0.47 21.86 10.43
C ASP A 113 1.21 21.00 11.47
N ASP A 114 0.58 20.74 12.62
CA ASP A 114 1.15 19.93 13.71
C ASP A 114 1.50 18.49 13.28
N TRP A 115 0.92 17.96 12.19
CA TRP A 115 1.24 16.62 11.68
C TRP A 115 2.60 16.56 10.97
N LEU A 116 3.17 17.70 10.61
CA LEU A 116 4.53 17.81 10.07
C LEU A 116 5.61 17.79 11.16
N TRP A 117 5.24 17.57 12.42
CA TRP A 117 6.14 17.59 13.56
C TRP A 117 5.97 16.33 14.42
N LEU A 118 7.08 15.65 14.70
CA LEU A 118 7.13 14.47 15.58
C LEU A 118 7.21 14.87 17.07
N GLY A 119 7.57 16.13 17.34
CA GLY A 119 7.67 16.71 18.66
C GLY A 119 8.08 18.19 18.58
N PRO A 120 8.26 18.87 19.73
CA PRO A 120 8.72 20.24 19.77
C PRO A 120 10.03 20.40 19.00
N ASP A 121 10.02 21.23 17.95
CA ASP A 121 11.16 21.51 17.07
C ASP A 121 11.76 20.29 16.34
N VAL A 122 11.01 19.19 16.22
CA VAL A 122 11.43 17.99 15.46
C VAL A 122 10.47 17.80 14.27
N PRO A 123 10.86 18.19 13.04
CA PRO A 123 10.03 17.97 11.86
C PRO A 123 9.93 16.49 11.52
N THR A 124 8.94 16.11 10.72
CA THR A 124 8.86 14.77 10.11
C THR A 124 10.06 14.52 9.20
N THR A 125 10.42 13.26 9.03
CA THR A 125 11.49 12.82 8.13
C THR A 125 11.06 12.70 6.68
N PHE A 126 9.77 12.94 6.39
CA PHE A 126 9.20 12.96 5.05
C PHE A 126 8.26 14.16 4.93
N GLY A 127 8.24 14.77 3.76
CA GLY A 127 7.42 15.94 3.43
C GLY A 127 6.61 15.76 2.15
N ARG A 128 6.00 16.86 1.70
CA ARG A 128 5.19 16.90 0.47
C ARG A 128 5.95 16.40 -0.74
N ASP A 129 7.17 16.87 -0.95
CA ASP A 129 8.01 16.50 -2.10
C ASP A 129 8.31 15.00 -2.13
N ASP A 130 8.55 14.37 -0.97
CA ASP A 130 8.81 12.93 -0.87
C ASP A 130 7.56 12.13 -1.23
N VAL A 131 6.39 12.53 -0.72
CA VAL A 131 5.10 11.90 -1.04
C VAL A 131 4.79 12.05 -2.53
N GLU A 132 4.97 13.24 -3.09
CA GLU A 132 4.77 13.50 -4.52
C GLU A 132 5.71 12.65 -5.39
N ALA A 133 6.98 12.53 -5.02
CA ALA A 133 7.94 11.67 -5.71
C ALA A 133 7.51 10.19 -5.66
N THR A 134 7.15 9.67 -4.48
CA THR A 134 6.70 8.29 -4.31
C THR A 134 5.43 7.99 -5.11
N LEU A 135 4.42 8.86 -5.01
CA LEU A 135 3.16 8.68 -5.76
C LEU A 135 3.35 8.91 -7.25
N GLY A 136 4.31 9.76 -7.64
CA GLY A 136 4.70 10.06 -9.02
C GLY A 136 5.23 8.84 -9.78
N ARG A 137 5.85 7.88 -9.09
CA ARG A 137 6.38 6.64 -9.68
C ARG A 137 5.37 5.87 -10.51
N ARG A 138 4.05 6.03 -10.26
CA ARG A 138 3.00 5.42 -11.07
C ARG A 138 3.11 5.75 -12.57
N ALA A 139 3.74 6.86 -12.94
CA ALA A 139 3.97 7.28 -14.32
C ALA A 139 5.20 6.61 -14.97
N ASP A 140 6.08 5.99 -14.17
CA ASP A 140 7.29 5.36 -14.66
C ASP A 140 6.99 4.05 -15.38
N GLN A 141 7.72 3.80 -16.48
CA GLN A 141 7.54 2.58 -17.27
C GLN A 141 7.81 1.30 -16.45
N ASP A 142 8.71 1.38 -15.47
CA ASP A 142 9.11 0.26 -14.64
C ASP A 142 8.20 0.03 -13.42
N PHE A 143 7.24 0.91 -13.15
CA PHE A 143 6.31 0.77 -12.02
C PHE A 143 5.57 -0.56 -12.00
N TRP A 144 5.20 -1.06 -13.18
CA TRP A 144 4.51 -2.34 -13.35
C TRP A 144 5.45 -3.53 -13.61
N ALA A 145 6.74 -3.28 -13.78
CA ALA A 145 7.73 -4.27 -14.19
C ALA A 145 8.51 -4.85 -13.00
N ILE A 146 7.81 -5.14 -11.90
CA ILE A 146 8.39 -5.51 -10.60
C ILE A 146 8.94 -6.95 -10.54
N LEU A 147 8.41 -7.86 -11.37
CA LEU A 147 8.78 -9.29 -11.39
C LEU A 147 9.82 -9.66 -12.47
N LYS A 148 10.71 -8.73 -12.85
CA LYS A 148 11.76 -9.01 -13.83
C LYS A 148 12.74 -10.08 -13.34
#